data_AF-A0A915CVN0-F1
#
_entry.id   AF-A0A915CVN0-F1
#
_cell.length_a   1.000
_cell.length_b   1.000
_cell.length_c   1.000
_cell.angle_alpha   90.00
_cell.angle_beta   90.00
_cell.angle_gamma   90.00
#
_symmetry.space_group_name_H-M   'P 1'
#
loop_
_entity.id
_entity.type
_entity.pdbx_description
1 polymer ?
#
loop_
_entity_poly.entity_id
_entity_poly.type
_entity_poly.pdbx_seq_one_letter_code
_entity_poly.pdbx_strand_id
1 'polypeptide(L)'
;MSNSEQDGSGSRKRKAYPTEKKLQAVDYANKYSKVSASRKFNVSRSRIQKWVKQEAELREERDWMEQVGIFPLQNSMMNWL
;
A
#
# COMPACT_ATOMS: atom_id res chain seq x y z
N MET A 1 23.65 -28.70 29.29
CA MET A 1 23.44 -27.88 28.07
C MET A 1 22.74 -28.74 27.03
N SER A 2 21.51 -28.40 26.64
CA SER A 2 20.86 -28.97 25.46
C SER A 2 20.21 -27.81 24.72
N ASN A 3 20.76 -27.54 23.53
CA ASN A 3 20.42 -26.44 22.65
C ASN A 3 19.14 -26.81 21.89
N SER A 4 18.01 -26.26 22.31
CA SER A 4 16.72 -26.47 21.63
C SER A 4 16.66 -25.59 20.38
N GLU A 5 17.11 -26.16 19.27
CA GLU A 5 16.90 -25.65 17.92
C GLU A 5 15.40 -25.39 17.70
N GLN A 6 15.02 -24.13 17.57
CA GLN A 6 13.70 -23.72 17.09
C GLN A 6 13.89 -23.14 15.69
N ASP A 7 14.03 -24.04 14.73
CA ASP A 7 13.71 -23.79 13.32
C ASP A 7 12.19 -23.60 13.22
N GLY A 8 11.78 -22.34 13.16
CA GLY A 8 10.44 -21.92 12.79
C GLY A 8 10.48 -21.07 11.53
N SER A 9 10.99 -21.61 10.42
CA SER A 9 10.92 -21.02 9.08
C SER A 9 9.48 -20.96 8.52
N GLY A 10 8.58 -20.28 9.24
CA GLY A 10 7.26 -19.92 8.75
C GLY A 10 7.40 -18.77 7.77
N SER A 11 7.44 -19.05 6.47
CA SER A 11 7.46 -18.00 5.43
C SER A 11 6.22 -17.09 5.59
N ARG A 12 6.40 -15.90 6.17
CA ARG A 12 5.31 -14.93 6.29
C ARG A 12 4.83 -14.61 4.88
N LYS A 13 3.60 -15.04 4.53
CA LYS A 13 2.97 -14.74 3.25
C LYS A 13 3.08 -13.22 2.99
N ARG A 14 3.73 -12.84 1.90
CA ARG A 14 3.94 -11.42 1.55
C ARG A 14 2.56 -10.83 1.25
N LYS A 15 2.09 -9.90 2.10
CA LYS A 15 0.85 -9.16 1.84
C LYS A 15 1.08 -8.25 0.63
N ALA A 16 0.43 -8.55 -0.49
CA ALA A 16 0.28 -7.61 -1.59
C ALA A 16 -0.75 -6.54 -1.19
N TYR A 17 -0.50 -5.29 -1.58
CA TYR A 17 -1.41 -4.18 -1.38
C TYR A 17 -1.79 -3.63 -2.75
N PRO A 18 -3.08 -3.37 -3.02
CA PRO A 18 -3.48 -2.72 -4.26
C PRO A 18 -2.95 -1.28 -4.29
N THR A 19 -2.65 -0.78 -5.49
CA THR A 19 -2.04 0.54 -5.70
C THR A 19 -2.88 1.67 -5.10
N GLU A 20 -4.21 1.59 -5.22
CA GLU A 20 -5.15 2.53 -4.58
C GLU A 20 -5.00 2.58 -3.05
N LYS A 21 -4.91 1.42 -2.39
CA LYS A 21 -4.72 1.37 -0.94
C LYS A 21 -3.37 1.94 -0.50
N LYS A 22 -2.33 1.79 -1.34
CA LYS A 22 -1.03 2.44 -1.08
C LYS A 22 -1.17 3.95 -1.20
N LEU A 23 -1.84 4.46 -2.25
CA LEU A 23 -2.07 5.89 -2.48
C LEU A 23 -2.91 6.53 -1.35
N GLN A 24 -4.00 5.90 -0.91
CA GLN A 24 -4.81 6.37 0.23
C GLN A 24 -3.98 6.49 1.52
N ALA A 25 -3.08 5.53 1.76
CA ALA A 25 -2.19 5.57 2.92
C ALA A 25 -1.14 6.68 2.80
N VAL A 26 -0.66 6.97 1.59
CA VAL A 26 0.27 8.08 1.28
C VAL A 26 -0.42 9.42 1.49
N ASP A 27 -1.60 9.62 0.89
CA ASP A 27 -2.37 10.87 1.01
C ASP A 27 -2.70 11.18 2.48
N TYR A 28 -3.13 10.18 3.26
CA TYR A 28 -3.39 10.35 4.68
C TYR A 28 -2.11 10.64 5.47
N ALA A 29 -0.98 10.03 5.10
CA ALA A 29 0.31 10.27 5.74
C ALA A 29 0.88 11.67 5.44
N ASN A 30 0.61 12.21 4.25
CA ASN A 30 0.98 13.56 3.84
C ASN A 30 0.07 14.62 4.51
N LYS A 31 -1.22 14.32 4.69
CA LYS A 31 -2.18 15.21 5.36
C LYS A 31 -2.03 15.27 6.89
N TYR A 32 -1.75 14.13 7.52
CA TYR A 32 -1.67 14.03 8.99
C TYR A 32 -0.27 13.62 9.45
N SER A 33 -0.01 12.31 9.53
CA SER A 33 1.29 11.77 9.90
C SER A 33 1.40 10.29 9.49
N LYS A 34 2.63 9.80 9.34
CA LYS A 34 2.90 8.39 9.02
C LYS A 34 2.45 7.44 10.15
N VAL A 35 2.45 7.91 11.39
CA VAL A 35 1.99 7.14 12.56
C VAL A 35 0.47 7.00 12.54
N SER A 36 -0.24 8.09 12.26
CA SER A 36 -1.71 8.06 12.14
C SER A 36 -2.15 7.19 10.97
N ALA A 37 -1.47 7.27 9.82
CA ALA A 37 -1.71 6.39 8.67
C ALA A 37 -1.48 4.91 9.02
N SER A 38 -0.42 4.61 9.77
CA SER A 38 -0.10 3.25 10.19
C SER A 38 -1.23 2.61 11.00
N ARG A 39 -1.78 3.36 11.96
CA ARG A 39 -2.93 2.95 12.78
C ARG A 39 -4.20 2.82 11.94
N LYS A 40 -4.47 3.78 11.05
CA LYS A 40 -5.70 3.81 10.24
C LYS A 40 -5.78 2.66 9.23
N PHE A 41 -4.68 2.35 8.55
CA PHE A 41 -4.64 1.35 7.47
C PHE A 41 -4.12 -0.02 7.93
N ASN A 42 -3.72 -0.16 9.20
CA ASN A 42 -3.06 -1.35 9.76
C ASN A 42 -1.86 -1.81 8.91
N VAL A 43 -1.02 -0.84 8.53
CA VAL A 43 0.20 -1.03 7.75
C VAL A 43 1.37 -0.51 8.56
N SER A 44 2.50 -1.22 8.57
CA SER A 44 3.69 -0.74 9.29
C SER A 44 4.18 0.60 8.75
N ARG A 45 4.64 1.47 9.67
CA ARG A 45 5.19 2.79 9.33
C ARG A 45 6.27 2.71 8.25
N SER A 46 7.15 1.70 8.29
CA SER A 46 8.23 1.52 7.30
C SER A 46 7.69 1.29 5.87
N ARG A 47 6.57 0.57 5.72
CA ARG A 47 5.93 0.38 4.41
C ARG A 47 5.32 1.67 3.90
N ILE A 48 4.61 2.40 4.78
CA ILE A 48 4.04 3.71 4.44
C ILE A 48 5.15 4.69 4.05
N GLN A 49 6.26 4.71 4.79
CA GLN A 49 7.42 5.54 4.44
C GLN A 49 7.99 5.17 3.08
N LYS A 50 8.07 3.87 2.75
CA LYS A 50 8.48 3.42 1.42
C LYS A 50 7.51 3.91 0.34
N TRP A 51 6.20 3.76 0.54
CA TRP A 51 5.20 4.21 -0.43
C TRP A 51 5.19 5.72 -0.62
N VAL A 52 5.43 6.50 0.43
CA VAL A 52 5.58 7.97 0.31
C VAL A 52 6.80 8.32 -0.55
N LYS A 53 7.91 7.58 -0.45
CA LYS A 53 9.06 7.78 -1.35
C LYS A 53 8.75 7.40 -2.80
N GLN A 54 7.89 6.41 -3.00
CA GLN A 54 7.46 5.92 -4.31
C GLN A 54 6.16 6.58 -4.79
N GLU A 55 5.78 7.73 -4.22
CA GLU A 55 4.50 8.35 -4.52
C GLU A 55 4.33 8.66 -6.01
N ALA A 56 5.38 9.16 -6.67
CA ALA A 56 5.38 9.43 -8.11
C ALA A 56 5.13 8.14 -8.92
N GLU A 57 5.88 7.08 -8.64
CA GLU A 57 5.72 5.76 -9.30
C GLU A 57 4.31 5.19 -9.10
N LEU A 58 3.74 5.34 -7.89
CA LEU A 58 2.41 4.84 -7.58
C LEU A 58 1.30 5.62 -8.30
N ARG A 59 1.50 6.93 -8.52
CA ARG A 59 0.57 7.77 -9.28
C ARG A 59 0.69 7.47 -10.78
N GLU A 60 1.90 7.29 -11.30
CA GLU A 60 2.11 6.85 -12.68
C GLU A 60 1.52 5.45 -12.94
N GLU A 61 1.71 4.51 -12.01
CA GLU A 61 1.10 3.17 -12.08
C GLU A 61 -0.43 3.26 -12.12
N ARG A 62 -1.03 4.14 -11.31
CA ARG A 62 -2.47 4.42 -11.37
C ARG A 62 -2.88 5.00 -12.73
N ASP A 63 -2.19 6.02 -13.21
CA ASP A 63 -2.51 6.69 -14.48
C ASP A 63 -2.42 5.71 -15.67
N TRP A 64 -1.39 4.87 -15.66
CA TRP A 64 -1.24 3.79 -16.64
C TRP A 64 -2.38 2.77 -16.53
N MET A 65 -2.79 2.38 -15.32
CA MET A 65 -3.94 1.49 -15.11
C MET A 65 -5.25 2.10 -15.62
N GLU A 66 -5.45 3.42 -15.49
CA GLU A 66 -6.63 4.13 -16.00
C GLU A 66 -6.65 4.07 -17.53
N GLN A 67 -5.51 4.34 -18.16
CA GLN A 67 -5.38 4.38 -19.62
C GLN A 67 -5.57 3.02 -20.29
N VAL A 68 -5.11 1.92 -19.65
CA VAL A 68 -5.22 0.56 -20.20
C VAL A 68 -6.61 -0.06 -19.91
N GLY A 69 -7.44 0.57 -19.08
CA GLY A 69 -8.80 0.10 -18.77
C GLY A 69 -8.85 -1.11 -17.84
N ILE A 70 -7.77 -1.39 -17.10
CA ILE A 70 -7.65 -2.50 -16.14
C ILE A 70 -7.86 -1.95 -14.72
N PHE A 71 -8.99 -1.26 -14.49
CA PHE A 71 -9.31 -0.70 -13.18
C PHE A 71 -10.11 -1.71 -12.34
N PRO A 72 -9.66 -2.09 -11.12
CA PRO A 72 -10.52 -2.79 -10.19
C PRO A 72 -11.61 -1.83 -9.71
N LEU A 73 -12.81 -2.01 -10.26
CA LEU A 73 -14.02 -1.23 -9.99
C LEU A 73 -14.36 -1.21 -8.48
N GLN A 74 -14.02 -0.10 -7.82
CA GLN A 74 -14.77 0.42 -6.67
C GLN A 74 -15.06 1.93 -6.86
N ASN A 75 -15.78 2.20 -7.95
CA ASN A 75 -16.75 3.28 -8.15
C ASN A 75 -16.30 4.77 -8.21
N SER A 76 -16.90 5.45 -9.19
CA SER A 76 -17.15 6.89 -9.29
C SER A 76 -16.07 7.78 -9.93
N MET A 77 -15.83 7.61 -11.22
CA MET A 77 -15.39 8.71 -12.10
C MET A 77 -15.74 8.40 -13.57
N MET A 78 -17.02 8.20 -13.84
CA MET A 78 -17.60 8.29 -15.19
C MET A 78 -18.47 9.54 -15.24
N ASN A 79 -17.83 10.71 -15.26
CA ASN A 79 -18.43 11.95 -15.72
C ASN A 79 -17.95 12.16 -17.15
N TRP A 80 -18.65 11.58 -18.14
CA TRP A 80 -18.68 12.04 -19.54
C TRP A 80 -19.92 11.44 -20.22
N LEU A 81 -21.11 11.88 -19.78
CA LEU A 81 -22.34 12.14 -20.56
C LEU A 81 -23.43 12.67 -19.63
#